data_AF-A0A926TA72-F1
#
_entry.id   AF-A0A926TA72-F1
#
_cell.length_a   1.000
_cell.length_b   1.000
_cell.length_c   1.000
_cell.angle_alpha   90.00
_cell.angle_beta   90.00
_cell.angle_gamma   90.00
#
_symmetry.space_group_name_H-M   'P 1'
#
loop_
_entity.id
_entity.type
_entity.pdbx_description
1 polymer ?
#
loop_
_entity_poly.entity_id
_entity_poly.type
_entity_poly.pdbx_seq_one_letter_code
_entity_poly.pdbx_strand_id
1 'polypeptide(L)'
;MTYYISPRFLDKVAVHITKNFLDLPKVRVPLILGIHGRKGEGKTFQCEQIFQRMGIEVIHMSAGELESPDAGDPSRLVRLRYREAAELIKVRGKMCVLMINDLDAGAGRFDSTTQYTVNTQMVNGTLMNIADNPTNVQLPGSYDSTPLHRVPILVTGNDFSTLYEPLIRDGRMEKFYWEPDRDDRIGIVSGIFEQDELSRKDVEKLVDTFPNQAIDFYGALRARLYDEQIREFIYKIGIERISSRVANSSEGKPQFPKPDFSLSRLIEFGNLMSQEQQRVQKTGLAKEYNQVLRSNNQPANQSGNQPSSYQPANQSGNQPSSYQPANQSGNQPSSYQSKNQSGNQSSSYQPANQLSSTEREAKKAVDRNEIANDPTHVAAYQQVTHTGNGHNSQLSAEVMEQLQQIVQGGYRLGIEYVDKRRFRTNSWISCASIPANQESEAISALEACLHEHSGDYVRLIGIDQNSKRRVVESIIHRPKS
;
A
#
# COMPACT_ATOMS: atom_id res chain seq x y z
N MET A 1 20.36 -22.28 -4.66
CA MET A 1 20.47 -21.96 -3.23
C MET A 1 19.28 -22.61 -2.56
N THR A 2 19.52 -23.47 -1.58
CA THR A 2 18.43 -24.19 -0.90
C THR A 2 18.26 -23.53 0.45
N TYR A 3 17.50 -22.44 0.50
CA TYR A 3 17.26 -21.75 1.76
C TYR A 3 16.59 -22.70 2.77
N TYR A 4 17.05 -22.65 4.03
CA TYR A 4 16.47 -23.46 5.08
C TYR A 4 15.05 -22.99 5.38
N ILE A 5 14.11 -23.94 5.37
CA ILE A 5 12.73 -23.73 5.76
C ILE A 5 12.51 -24.45 7.09
N SER A 6 12.02 -23.73 8.10
CA SER A 6 11.69 -24.34 9.39
C SER A 6 10.60 -25.40 9.22
N PRO A 7 10.78 -26.65 9.72
CA PRO A 7 9.78 -27.70 9.59
C PRO A 7 8.42 -27.31 10.16
N ARG A 8 8.37 -26.64 11.33
CA ARG A 8 7.08 -26.21 11.91
C ARG A 8 6.38 -25.16 11.06
N PHE A 9 7.15 -24.27 10.43
CA PHE A 9 6.58 -23.22 9.58
C PHE A 9 6.07 -23.83 8.28
N LEU A 10 6.87 -24.72 7.66
CA LEU A 10 6.49 -25.49 6.48
C LEU A 10 5.19 -26.26 6.72
N ASP A 11 5.14 -27.05 7.79
CA ASP A 11 3.98 -27.86 8.12
C ASP A 11 2.75 -26.98 8.31
N LYS A 12 2.87 -25.89 9.07
CA LYS A 12 1.74 -25.00 9.34
C LYS A 12 1.15 -24.39 8.08
N VAL A 13 2.01 -23.85 7.21
CA VAL A 13 1.60 -23.18 5.96
C VAL A 13 1.09 -24.18 4.95
N ALA A 14 1.83 -25.27 4.71
CA ALA A 14 1.45 -26.31 3.75
C ALA A 14 0.11 -26.94 4.13
N VAL A 15 -0.06 -27.32 5.40
CA VAL A 15 -1.33 -27.88 5.89
C VAL A 15 -2.47 -26.88 5.74
N HIS A 16 -2.28 -25.59 6.06
CA HIS A 16 -3.32 -24.57 5.87
C HIS A 16 -3.76 -24.43 4.41
N ILE A 17 -2.80 -24.34 3.49
CA ILE A 17 -3.07 -24.19 2.06
C ILE A 17 -3.81 -25.43 1.56
N THR A 18 -3.23 -26.62 1.77
CA THR A 18 -3.80 -27.88 1.27
C THR A 18 -5.19 -28.13 1.85
N LYS A 19 -5.42 -27.88 3.15
CA LYS A 19 -6.76 -28.01 3.77
C LYS A 19 -7.84 -27.20 3.05
N ASN A 20 -7.49 -26.02 2.50
CA ASN A 20 -8.45 -25.14 1.83
C ASN A 20 -8.82 -25.60 0.40
N PHE A 21 -8.09 -26.58 -0.16
CA PHE A 21 -8.40 -27.22 -1.44
C PHE A 21 -9.07 -28.60 -1.29
N LEU A 22 -9.18 -29.11 -0.05
CA LEU A 22 -9.81 -30.39 0.25
C LEU A 22 -11.22 -30.20 0.77
N ASP A 23 -12.12 -31.12 0.42
CA ASP A 23 -13.44 -31.21 1.03
C ASP A 23 -13.38 -32.14 2.25
N LEU A 24 -13.29 -31.56 3.44
CA LEU A 24 -13.13 -32.29 4.70
C LEU A 24 -14.50 -32.39 5.41
N PRO A 25 -15.07 -33.59 5.58
CA PRO A 25 -16.40 -33.73 6.14
C PRO A 25 -16.43 -33.29 7.61
N LYS A 26 -17.43 -32.47 7.97
CA LYS A 26 -17.72 -32.01 9.34
C LYS A 26 -16.61 -31.17 10.00
N VAL A 27 -15.70 -30.59 9.23
CA VAL A 27 -14.65 -29.70 9.74
C VAL A 27 -14.78 -28.32 9.10
N ARG A 28 -14.94 -27.29 9.92
CA ARG A 28 -14.85 -25.90 9.44
C ARG A 28 -13.39 -25.53 9.26
N VAL A 29 -12.95 -25.39 8.01
CA VAL A 29 -11.59 -24.98 7.67
C VAL A 29 -11.50 -23.44 7.67
N PRO A 30 -10.60 -22.82 8.45
CA PRO A 30 -10.37 -21.38 8.39
C PRO A 30 -9.80 -21.00 7.03
N LEU A 31 -10.33 -19.94 6.42
CA LEU A 31 -9.85 -19.46 5.13
C LEU A 31 -8.53 -18.69 5.28
N ILE A 32 -8.39 -17.98 6.40
CA ILE A 32 -7.29 -17.03 6.63
C ILE A 32 -6.28 -17.65 7.61
N LEU A 33 -4.99 -17.64 7.27
CA LEU A 33 -3.90 -17.90 8.20
C LEU A 33 -3.18 -16.60 8.50
N GLY A 34 -3.21 -16.18 9.76
CA GLY A 34 -2.44 -15.04 10.24
C GLY A 34 -1.12 -15.46 10.86
N ILE A 35 -0.02 -15.08 10.22
CA ILE A 35 1.34 -15.28 10.68
C ILE A 35 1.85 -13.99 11.33
N HIS A 36 2.06 -13.99 12.64
CA HIS A 36 2.55 -12.82 13.38
C HIS A 36 3.79 -13.14 14.23
N GLY A 37 4.58 -12.12 14.53
CA GLY A 37 5.86 -12.28 15.23
C GLY A 37 6.71 -11.04 15.05
N ARG A 38 7.89 -10.99 15.70
CA ARG A 38 8.76 -9.81 15.62
C ARG A 38 9.17 -9.48 14.17
N LYS A 39 9.49 -8.21 13.93
CA LYS A 39 10.05 -7.76 12.64
C LYS A 39 11.42 -8.43 12.45
N GLY A 40 11.75 -8.76 11.20
CA GLY A 40 13.07 -9.29 10.86
C GLY A 40 13.23 -10.81 11.03
N GLU A 41 12.22 -11.52 11.55
CA GLU A 41 12.29 -12.98 11.78
C GLU A 41 12.02 -13.85 10.54
N GLY A 42 11.95 -13.24 9.35
CA GLY A 42 11.81 -13.98 8.09
C GLY A 42 10.43 -14.57 7.80
N LYS A 43 9.34 -14.06 8.40
CA LYS A 43 7.95 -14.53 8.17
C LYS A 43 7.60 -14.61 6.67
N THR A 44 7.69 -13.47 5.98
CA THR A 44 7.37 -13.34 4.55
C THR A 44 8.32 -14.20 3.71
N PHE A 45 9.61 -14.19 4.04
CA PHE A 45 10.62 -14.98 3.33
C PHE A 45 10.35 -16.49 3.41
N GLN A 46 10.03 -17.01 4.59
CA GLN A 46 9.67 -18.41 4.80
C GLN A 46 8.45 -18.81 3.95
N CYS A 47 7.41 -17.95 3.89
CA CYS A 47 6.27 -18.18 3.00
C CYS A 47 6.70 -18.31 1.53
N GLU A 48 7.50 -17.38 1.01
CA GLU A 48 7.97 -17.42 -0.38
C GLU A 48 8.73 -18.72 -0.70
N GLN A 49 9.61 -19.15 0.20
CA GLN A 49 10.35 -20.40 0.03
C GLN A 49 9.42 -21.63 -0.01
N ILE A 50 8.38 -21.63 0.82
CA ILE A 50 7.37 -22.69 0.83
C ILE A 50 6.55 -22.67 -0.46
N PHE A 51 6.14 -21.50 -0.93
CA PHE A 51 5.36 -21.37 -2.16
C PHE A 51 6.14 -21.87 -3.38
N GLN A 52 7.41 -21.49 -3.49
CA GLN A 52 8.31 -21.97 -4.53
C GLN A 52 8.48 -23.49 -4.46
N ARG A 53 8.67 -24.03 -3.25
CA ARG A 53 8.83 -25.48 -3.04
C ARG A 53 7.56 -26.27 -3.35
N MET A 54 6.38 -25.71 -3.07
CA MET A 54 5.08 -26.32 -3.40
C MET A 54 4.67 -26.07 -4.87
N GLY A 55 5.37 -25.20 -5.60
CA GLY A 55 5.05 -24.85 -6.98
C GLY A 55 3.70 -24.15 -7.14
N ILE A 56 3.29 -23.35 -6.15
CA ILE A 56 2.00 -22.64 -6.14
C ILE A 56 2.15 -21.21 -6.65
N GLU A 57 1.08 -20.68 -7.22
CA GLU A 57 1.01 -19.28 -7.65
C GLU A 57 0.57 -18.39 -6.48
N VAL A 58 1.05 -17.15 -6.44
CA VAL A 58 0.75 -16.24 -5.33
C VAL A 58 0.35 -14.88 -5.88
N ILE A 59 -0.79 -14.37 -5.41
CA ILE A 59 -1.19 -12.98 -5.62
C ILE A 59 -0.77 -12.20 -4.37
N HIS A 60 0.16 -11.25 -4.54
CA HIS A 60 0.63 -10.41 -3.45
C HIS A 60 -0.21 -9.14 -3.32
N MET A 61 -0.42 -8.72 -2.08
CA MET A 61 -0.94 -7.42 -1.71
C MET A 61 -0.06 -6.81 -0.62
N SER A 62 0.30 -5.54 -0.77
CA SER A 62 1.01 -4.78 0.26
C SER A 62 0.04 -4.07 1.20
N ALA A 63 0.50 -3.75 2.41
CA ALA A 63 -0.27 -2.95 3.37
C ALA A 63 -0.61 -1.55 2.83
N GLY A 64 0.32 -0.93 2.10
CA GLY A 64 0.11 0.41 1.51
C GLY A 64 -0.97 0.44 0.44
N GLU A 65 -1.24 -0.68 -0.24
CA GLU A 65 -2.37 -0.81 -1.17
C GLU A 65 -3.73 -0.86 -0.45
N LEU A 66 -3.74 -1.08 0.86
CA LEU A 66 -4.95 -1.09 1.69
C LEU A 66 -5.26 0.28 2.29
N GLU A 67 -4.45 1.29 1.96
CA GLU A 67 -4.66 2.68 2.32
C GLU A 67 -5.01 3.49 1.06
N SER A 68 -6.15 4.20 1.10
CA SER A 68 -6.58 5.05 -0.01
C SER A 68 -7.33 6.27 0.53
N PRO A 69 -7.21 7.45 -0.11
CA PRO A 69 -8.08 8.59 0.20
C PRO A 69 -9.55 8.29 -0.13
N ASP A 70 -9.80 7.37 -1.07
CA ASP A 70 -11.15 7.00 -1.50
C ASP A 70 -11.72 5.86 -0.64
N ALA A 71 -12.81 6.15 0.06
CA ALA A 71 -13.46 5.18 0.93
C ALA A 71 -13.94 3.94 0.15
N GLY A 72 -13.55 2.76 0.63
CA GLY A 72 -13.98 1.48 0.06
C GLY A 72 -13.17 0.97 -1.12
N ASP A 73 -12.25 1.76 -1.69
CA ASP A 73 -11.34 1.27 -2.71
C ASP A 73 -10.44 0.11 -2.21
N PRO A 74 -9.88 0.15 -0.99
CA PRO A 74 -9.16 -0.98 -0.41
C PRO A 74 -9.98 -2.27 -0.35
N SER A 75 -11.27 -2.15 -0.04
CA SER A 75 -12.20 -3.29 0.02
C SER A 75 -12.50 -3.86 -1.36
N ARG A 76 -12.65 -3.00 -2.37
CA ARG A 76 -12.79 -3.40 -3.77
C ARG A 76 -11.53 -4.11 -4.26
N LEU A 77 -10.35 -3.61 -3.90
CA LEU A 77 -9.07 -4.19 -4.29
C LEU A 77 -8.89 -5.61 -3.74
N VAL A 78 -9.19 -5.85 -2.46
CA VAL A 78 -9.14 -7.20 -1.86
C VAL A 78 -10.03 -8.18 -2.63
N ARG A 79 -11.26 -7.78 -2.97
CA ARG A 79 -12.19 -8.61 -3.76
C ARG A 79 -11.65 -8.89 -5.16
N LEU A 80 -11.08 -7.89 -5.81
CA LEU A 80 -10.48 -8.02 -7.14
C LEU A 80 -9.33 -9.04 -7.15
N ARG A 81 -8.39 -8.90 -6.21
CA ARG A 81 -7.23 -9.80 -6.08
C ARG A 81 -7.63 -11.22 -5.70
N TYR A 82 -8.66 -11.38 -4.86
CA TYR A 82 -9.22 -12.69 -4.56
C TYR A 82 -9.82 -13.37 -5.80
N ARG A 83 -10.60 -12.63 -6.61
CA ARG A 83 -11.15 -13.15 -7.88
C ARG A 83 -10.07 -13.49 -8.89
N GLU A 84 -9.02 -12.67 -8.98
CA GLU A 84 -7.84 -12.93 -9.83
C GLU A 84 -7.19 -14.27 -9.46
N ALA A 85 -6.95 -14.52 -8.18
CA ALA A 85 -6.42 -15.80 -7.70
C ALA A 85 -7.36 -16.99 -8.01
N ALA A 86 -8.68 -16.80 -7.85
CA ALA A 86 -9.67 -17.84 -8.15
C ALA A 86 -9.70 -18.21 -9.65
N GLU A 87 -9.55 -17.22 -10.54
CA GLU A 87 -9.44 -17.46 -11.98
C GLU A 87 -8.10 -18.14 -12.34
N LEU A 88 -6.99 -17.81 -11.67
CA LEU A 88 -5.72 -18.50 -11.89
C LEU A 88 -5.81 -20.00 -11.54
N ILE A 89 -6.51 -20.35 -10.46
CA ILE A 89 -6.76 -21.76 -10.10
C ILE A 89 -7.51 -22.46 -11.23
N LYS A 90 -8.57 -21.83 -11.74
CA LYS A 90 -9.42 -22.38 -12.81
C LYS A 90 -8.65 -22.57 -14.12
N VAL A 91 -7.87 -21.58 -14.54
CA VAL A 91 -7.20 -21.58 -15.86
C VAL A 91 -5.93 -22.41 -15.84
N ARG A 92 -5.13 -22.34 -14.77
CA ARG A 92 -3.83 -23.03 -14.70
C ARG A 92 -3.91 -24.42 -14.09
N GLY A 93 -4.98 -24.74 -13.35
CA GLY A 93 -5.12 -26.02 -12.66
C GLY A 93 -4.09 -26.24 -11.54
N LYS A 94 -3.53 -25.15 -10.98
CA LYS A 94 -2.57 -25.19 -9.87
C LYS A 94 -3.14 -24.48 -8.65
N MET A 95 -2.66 -24.85 -7.47
CA MET A 95 -2.99 -24.13 -6.23
C MET A 95 -2.53 -22.67 -6.34
N CYS A 96 -3.36 -21.76 -5.86
CA CYS A 96 -3.04 -20.34 -5.75
C CYS A 96 -3.41 -19.82 -4.36
N VAL A 97 -2.64 -18.85 -3.87
CA VAL A 97 -2.83 -18.21 -2.57
C VAL A 97 -2.94 -16.69 -2.76
N LEU A 98 -3.79 -16.04 -1.98
CA LEU A 98 -3.75 -14.60 -1.78
C LEU A 98 -2.90 -14.28 -0.55
N MET A 99 -1.78 -13.58 -0.72
CA MET A 99 -0.88 -13.18 0.37
C MET A 99 -0.95 -11.68 0.61
N ILE A 100 -1.36 -11.28 1.81
CA ILE A 100 -1.42 -9.90 2.27
C ILE A 100 -0.28 -9.65 3.25
N ASN A 101 0.67 -8.80 2.88
CA ASN A 101 1.86 -8.54 3.68
C ASN A 101 1.73 -7.33 4.60
N ASP A 102 2.28 -7.46 5.81
CA ASP A 102 2.38 -6.40 6.82
C ASP A 102 1.04 -5.71 7.12
N LEU A 103 -0.04 -6.49 7.27
CA LEU A 103 -1.40 -5.95 7.44
C LEU A 103 -1.50 -4.98 8.62
N ASP A 104 -0.78 -5.22 9.71
CA ASP A 104 -0.76 -4.31 10.87
C ASP A 104 -0.09 -2.96 10.58
N ALA A 105 0.75 -2.86 9.54
CA ALA A 105 1.33 -1.60 9.11
C ALA A 105 0.37 -0.72 8.28
N GLY A 106 -0.71 -1.28 7.72
CA GLY A 106 -1.75 -0.53 6.96
C GLY A 106 -3.16 -0.61 7.57
N ALA A 107 -3.37 -1.48 8.54
CA ALA A 107 -4.65 -1.74 9.19
C ALA A 107 -4.55 -1.87 10.73
N GLY A 108 -3.37 -1.65 11.32
CA GLY A 108 -3.15 -1.71 12.76
C GLY A 108 -3.05 -0.34 13.42
N ARG A 109 -3.35 -0.28 14.73
CA ARG A 109 -3.20 0.95 15.54
C ARG A 109 -1.70 1.23 15.75
N PHE A 110 -1.20 2.35 15.25
CA PHE A 110 0.16 2.81 15.57
C PHE A 110 0.24 3.51 16.94
N ASP A 111 -0.88 3.92 17.52
CA ASP A 111 -0.91 4.51 18.86
C ASP A 111 -2.25 4.25 19.56
N SER A 112 -2.26 4.29 20.89
CA SER A 112 -3.48 4.21 21.73
C SER A 112 -4.48 5.35 21.46
N THR A 113 -4.07 6.36 20.71
CA THR A 113 -4.80 7.58 20.36
C THR A 113 -5.24 7.66 18.89
N THR A 114 -4.76 6.77 18.00
CA THR A 114 -5.17 6.75 16.59
C THR A 114 -6.43 5.90 16.43
N GLN A 115 -7.55 6.53 16.06
CA GLN A 115 -8.78 5.82 15.72
C GLN A 115 -8.56 4.95 14.46
N TYR A 116 -9.24 3.80 14.39
CA TYR A 116 -9.28 2.99 13.18
C TYR A 116 -9.72 3.86 12.00
N THR A 117 -8.96 3.86 10.91
CA THR A 117 -9.44 4.50 9.68
C THR A 117 -10.67 3.73 9.20
N VAL A 118 -11.62 4.42 8.57
CA VAL A 118 -12.81 3.79 7.97
C VAL A 118 -12.39 2.65 7.03
N ASN A 119 -11.29 2.83 6.32
CA ASN A 119 -10.69 1.82 5.44
C ASN A 119 -10.31 0.53 6.17
N THR A 120 -9.67 0.61 7.34
CA THR A 120 -9.33 -0.58 8.14
C THR A 120 -10.57 -1.38 8.53
N GLN A 121 -11.65 -0.71 8.95
CA GLN A 121 -12.90 -1.39 9.30
C GLN A 121 -13.53 -2.06 8.07
N MET A 122 -13.52 -1.38 6.92
CA MET A 122 -14.07 -1.93 5.67
C MET A 122 -13.25 -3.10 5.14
N VAL A 123 -11.91 -3.06 5.24
CA VAL A 123 -11.03 -4.17 4.86
C VAL A 123 -11.31 -5.40 5.74
N ASN A 124 -11.37 -5.22 7.07
CA ASN A 124 -11.71 -6.30 7.99
C ASN A 124 -13.10 -6.89 7.71
N GLY A 125 -14.10 -6.05 7.49
CA GLY A 125 -15.45 -6.49 7.11
C GLY A 125 -15.46 -7.24 5.77
N THR A 126 -14.65 -6.81 4.80
CA THR A 126 -14.49 -7.51 3.52
C THR A 126 -13.86 -8.88 3.70
N LEU A 127 -12.81 -9.00 4.52
CA LEU A 127 -12.19 -10.29 4.83
C LEU A 127 -13.16 -11.25 5.52
N MET A 128 -14.03 -10.77 6.42
CA MET A 128 -15.09 -11.59 7.02
C MET A 128 -16.07 -12.10 5.98
N ASN A 129 -16.56 -11.20 5.12
CA ASN A 129 -17.53 -11.54 4.08
C ASN A 129 -16.96 -12.61 3.13
N ILE A 130 -15.69 -12.49 2.76
CA ILE A 130 -14.99 -13.48 1.93
C ILE A 130 -14.82 -14.80 2.70
N ALA A 131 -14.44 -14.76 3.98
CA ALA A 131 -14.26 -15.96 4.78
C ALA A 131 -15.55 -16.75 5.02
N ASP A 132 -16.70 -16.08 5.11
CA ASP A 132 -18.00 -16.73 5.24
C ASP A 132 -18.49 -17.34 3.94
N ASN A 133 -18.25 -16.67 2.80
CA ASN A 133 -18.72 -17.11 1.49
C ASN A 133 -17.59 -17.10 0.45
N PRO A 134 -16.58 -18.00 0.58
CA PRO A 134 -15.36 -17.95 -0.23
C PRO A 134 -15.58 -18.25 -1.72
N THR A 135 -16.69 -18.88 -2.08
CA THR A 135 -17.07 -19.21 -3.46
C THR A 135 -17.97 -18.14 -4.08
N ASN A 136 -18.36 -17.10 -3.33
CA ASN A 136 -19.26 -16.04 -3.80
C ASN A 136 -18.71 -14.65 -3.42
N VAL A 137 -17.66 -14.23 -4.12
CA VAL A 137 -17.02 -12.93 -3.89
C VAL A 137 -17.33 -11.99 -5.06
N GLN A 138 -18.32 -11.12 -4.88
CA GLN A 138 -18.76 -10.16 -5.89
C GLN A 138 -17.99 -8.83 -5.82
N LEU A 139 -17.93 -8.12 -6.94
CA LEU A 139 -17.45 -6.74 -6.99
C LEU A 139 -18.65 -5.78 -6.82
N PRO A 140 -18.49 -4.63 -6.13
CA PRO A 140 -19.57 -3.65 -6.03
C PRO A 140 -20.10 -3.25 -7.42
N GLY A 141 -21.41 -3.41 -7.64
CA GLY A 141 -22.06 -3.08 -8.91
C GLY A 141 -21.96 -4.15 -10.01
N SER A 142 -21.28 -5.28 -9.78
CA SER A 142 -21.21 -6.41 -10.71
C SER A 142 -21.58 -7.70 -9.99
N TYR A 143 -22.66 -8.34 -10.45
CA TYR A 143 -23.19 -9.56 -9.85
C TYR A 143 -23.11 -10.70 -10.85
N ASP A 144 -22.29 -11.69 -10.53
CA ASP A 144 -22.15 -12.92 -11.30
C ASP A 144 -22.56 -14.10 -10.43
N SER A 145 -23.49 -14.92 -10.91
CA SER A 145 -23.98 -16.10 -10.18
C SER A 145 -23.01 -17.28 -10.22
N THR A 146 -21.96 -17.21 -11.04
CA THR A 146 -20.98 -18.28 -11.20
C THR A 146 -20.12 -18.44 -9.93
N PRO A 147 -20.11 -19.61 -9.28
CA PRO A 147 -19.27 -19.85 -8.12
C PRO A 147 -17.78 -19.77 -8.46
N LEU A 148 -17.00 -19.15 -7.58
CA LEU A 148 -15.55 -19.08 -7.66
C LEU A 148 -14.88 -20.28 -6.99
N HIS A 149 -13.64 -20.56 -7.37
CA HIS A 149 -12.78 -21.44 -6.58
C HIS A 149 -12.46 -20.78 -5.24
N ARG A 150 -12.47 -21.59 -4.17
CA ARG A 150 -12.02 -21.17 -2.85
C ARG A 150 -10.51 -20.89 -2.88
N VAL A 151 -10.09 -19.73 -2.41
CA VAL A 151 -8.67 -19.31 -2.38
C VAL A 151 -8.23 -19.13 -0.92
N PRO A 152 -7.23 -19.88 -0.42
CA PRO A 152 -6.65 -19.62 0.90
C PRO A 152 -5.99 -18.23 0.96
N ILE A 153 -6.18 -17.56 2.09
CA ILE A 153 -5.59 -16.23 2.36
C ILE A 153 -4.51 -16.37 3.43
N LEU A 154 -3.32 -15.86 3.16
CA LEU A 154 -2.24 -15.74 4.13
C LEU A 154 -2.01 -14.27 4.45
N VAL A 155 -1.90 -13.94 5.73
CA VAL A 155 -1.68 -12.58 6.22
C VAL A 155 -0.45 -12.57 7.12
N THR A 156 0.49 -11.66 6.86
CA THR A 156 1.63 -11.42 7.76
C THR A 156 1.46 -10.10 8.52
N GLY A 157 2.03 -10.05 9.73
CA GLY A 157 2.13 -8.82 10.51
C GLY A 157 3.02 -8.97 11.73
N ASN A 158 3.19 -7.92 12.52
CA ASN A 158 3.99 -7.96 13.74
C ASN A 158 3.16 -8.36 14.96
N ASP A 159 2.01 -7.72 15.14
CA ASP A 159 1.11 -8.03 16.25
C ASP A 159 -0.37 -8.06 15.82
N PHE A 160 -1.01 -9.20 16.10
CA PHE A 160 -2.43 -9.42 15.85
C PHE A 160 -3.29 -9.35 17.11
N SER A 161 -2.75 -8.83 18.21
CA SER A 161 -3.51 -8.48 19.41
C SER A 161 -4.54 -7.37 19.14
N THR A 162 -4.19 -6.44 18.23
CA THR A 162 -5.03 -5.29 17.84
C THR A 162 -5.90 -5.55 16.61
N LEU A 163 -5.72 -6.70 15.95
CA LEU A 163 -6.59 -7.12 14.86
C LEU A 163 -8.01 -7.36 15.37
N TYR A 164 -8.98 -7.01 14.54
CA TYR A 164 -10.38 -7.00 14.87
C TYR A 164 -10.89 -8.40 15.27
N GLU A 165 -11.28 -8.55 16.54
CA GLU A 165 -11.61 -9.83 17.19
C GLU A 165 -12.63 -10.72 16.43
N PRO A 166 -13.64 -10.17 15.72
CA PRO A 166 -14.58 -10.96 14.92
C PRO A 166 -13.98 -11.81 13.78
N LEU A 167 -12.78 -11.52 13.29
CA LEU A 167 -12.09 -12.42 12.34
C LEU A 167 -11.62 -13.72 13.01
N ILE A 168 -11.33 -13.66 14.31
CA ILE A 168 -10.68 -14.75 15.05
C ILE A 168 -11.73 -15.63 15.74
N ARG A 169 -12.74 -15.02 16.36
CA ARG A 169 -13.73 -15.73 17.21
C ARG A 169 -14.60 -16.73 16.44
N ASP A 170 -14.85 -16.47 15.16
CA ASP A 170 -15.77 -17.27 14.36
C ASP A 170 -15.08 -18.41 13.59
N GLY A 171 -13.79 -18.68 13.82
CA GLY A 171 -13.07 -19.74 13.09
C GLY A 171 -12.83 -19.43 11.61
N ARG A 172 -12.92 -18.15 11.23
CA ARG A 172 -12.58 -17.64 9.88
C ARG A 172 -11.06 -17.55 9.68
N MET A 173 -10.34 -17.23 10.75
CA MET A 173 -8.91 -17.01 10.79
C MET A 173 -8.22 -17.87 11.86
N GLU A 174 -7.11 -18.50 11.50
CA GLU A 174 -6.20 -19.18 12.41
C GLU A 174 -4.98 -18.30 12.68
N LYS A 175 -4.59 -18.13 13.96
CA LYS A 175 -3.36 -17.39 14.31
C LYS A 175 -2.18 -18.35 14.44
N PHE A 176 -1.04 -17.94 13.92
CA PHE A 176 0.24 -18.62 14.07
C PHE A 176 1.29 -17.61 14.51
N TYR A 177 1.78 -17.78 15.75
CA TYR A 177 2.88 -16.99 16.27
C TYR A 177 4.20 -17.61 15.80
N TRP A 178 5.02 -16.80 15.13
CA TRP A 178 6.34 -17.16 14.65
C TRP A 178 7.42 -16.44 15.45
N GLU A 179 8.14 -17.22 16.23
CA GLU A 179 9.39 -16.86 16.87
C GLU A 179 10.37 -18.02 16.67
N PRO A 180 11.44 -17.85 15.87
CA PRO A 180 12.39 -18.92 15.59
C PRO A 180 13.13 -19.30 16.88
N ASP A 181 13.12 -20.59 17.21
CA ASP A 181 13.90 -21.13 18.33
C ASP A 181 15.38 -21.23 17.94
N ARG A 182 16.23 -21.70 18.86
CA ARG A 182 17.67 -21.79 18.60
C ARG A 182 17.99 -22.65 17.38
N ASP A 183 17.31 -23.78 17.21
CA ASP A 183 17.58 -24.73 16.13
C ASP A 183 17.12 -24.16 14.78
N ASP A 184 15.96 -23.52 14.75
CA ASP A 184 15.48 -22.78 13.58
C ASP A 184 16.42 -21.64 13.21
N ARG A 185 16.92 -20.88 14.19
CA ARG A 185 17.90 -19.81 13.95
C ARG A 185 19.18 -20.35 13.35
N ILE A 186 19.73 -21.44 13.90
CA ILE A 186 20.92 -22.09 13.34
C ILE A 186 20.66 -22.53 11.90
N GLY A 187 19.53 -23.20 11.63
CA GLY A 187 19.17 -23.64 10.29
C GLY A 187 19.07 -22.49 9.29
N ILE A 188 18.36 -21.41 9.67
CA ILE A 188 18.20 -20.22 8.83
C ILE A 188 19.55 -19.55 8.56
N VAL A 189 20.36 -19.34 9.60
CA VAL A 189 21.67 -18.69 9.46
C VAL A 189 22.64 -19.57 8.67
N SER A 190 22.62 -20.88 8.84
CA SER A 190 23.36 -21.82 7.98
C SER A 190 22.95 -21.66 6.52
N GLY A 191 21.67 -21.47 6.22
CA GLY A 191 21.19 -21.19 4.85
C GLY A 191 21.69 -19.86 4.29
N ILE A 192 21.80 -18.82 5.13
CA ILE A 192 22.34 -17.51 4.73
C ILE A 192 23.82 -17.62 4.33
N PHE A 193 24.60 -18.40 5.08
CA PHE A 193 26.04 -18.58 4.88
C PHE A 193 26.40 -19.88 4.13
N GLU A 194 25.44 -20.53 3.45
CA GLU A 194 25.65 -21.82 2.75
C GLU A 194 26.77 -21.71 1.71
N GLN A 195 26.76 -20.64 0.91
CA GLN A 195 27.78 -20.36 -0.10
C GLN A 195 29.10 -19.88 0.51
N ASP A 196 29.06 -19.48 1.77
CA ASP A 196 30.21 -18.92 2.46
C ASP A 196 31.08 -20.01 3.11
N GLU A 197 30.63 -21.27 3.08
CA GLU A 197 31.33 -22.47 3.59
C GLU A 197 31.61 -22.38 5.11
N LEU A 198 30.75 -21.67 5.84
CA LEU A 198 30.86 -21.56 7.30
C LEU A 198 30.54 -22.91 7.95
N SER A 199 31.41 -23.37 8.87
CA SER A 199 31.15 -24.63 9.56
C SER A 199 29.92 -24.51 10.48
N ARG A 200 29.18 -25.61 10.67
CA ARG A 200 28.02 -25.63 11.58
C ARG A 200 28.37 -25.13 12.99
N LYS A 201 29.56 -25.48 13.49
CA LYS A 201 30.06 -25.03 14.80
C LYS A 201 30.25 -23.52 14.87
N ASP A 202 30.69 -22.91 13.76
CA ASP A 202 30.88 -21.47 13.70
C ASP A 202 29.55 -20.73 13.58
N VAL A 203 28.59 -21.29 12.83
CA VAL A 203 27.20 -20.78 12.81
C VAL A 203 26.59 -20.82 14.22
N GLU A 204 26.72 -21.94 14.92
CA GLU A 204 26.23 -22.08 16.31
C GLU A 204 26.83 -21.00 17.22
N LYS A 205 28.15 -20.83 17.19
CA LYS A 205 28.83 -19.77 17.96
C LYS A 205 28.38 -18.36 17.56
N LEU A 206 28.17 -18.10 16.27
CA LEU A 206 27.71 -16.80 15.79
C LEU A 206 26.29 -16.49 16.29
N VAL A 207 25.39 -17.48 16.24
CA VAL A 207 24.02 -17.35 16.76
C VAL A 207 24.04 -17.12 18.27
N ASP A 208 24.85 -17.90 18.99
CA ASP A 208 24.97 -17.81 20.46
C ASP A 208 25.63 -16.49 20.92
N THR A 209 26.47 -15.87 20.08
CA THR A 209 27.07 -14.55 20.35
C THR A 209 26.06 -13.42 20.23
N PHE A 210 25.06 -13.56 19.35
CA PHE A 210 24.04 -12.54 19.07
C PHE A 210 22.61 -13.07 19.34
N PRO A 211 22.27 -13.51 20.56
CA PRO A 211 21.03 -14.21 20.85
C PRO A 211 19.79 -13.31 20.77
N ASN A 212 19.95 -11.99 20.86
CA ASN A 212 18.82 -11.04 20.82
C ASN A 212 18.64 -10.38 19.44
N GLN A 213 19.44 -10.77 18.45
CA GLN A 213 19.33 -10.25 17.09
C GLN A 213 18.33 -11.07 16.28
N ALA A 214 17.52 -10.37 15.47
CA ALA A 214 16.59 -10.99 14.53
C ALA A 214 17.33 -11.65 13.36
N ILE A 215 16.65 -12.48 12.58
CA ILE A 215 17.26 -13.17 11.41
C ILE A 215 17.83 -12.18 10.38
N ASP A 216 17.16 -11.05 10.13
CA ASP A 216 17.60 -10.03 9.17
C ASP A 216 18.99 -9.44 9.49
N PHE A 217 19.39 -9.43 10.77
CA PHE A 217 20.72 -9.04 11.21
C PHE A 217 21.82 -9.86 10.53
N TYR A 218 21.64 -11.18 10.39
CA TYR A 218 22.66 -12.05 9.80
C TYR A 218 22.77 -11.86 8.28
N GLY A 219 21.65 -11.58 7.60
CA GLY A 219 21.65 -11.20 6.20
C GLY A 219 22.35 -9.85 5.98
N ALA A 220 22.09 -8.88 6.84
CA ALA A 220 22.76 -7.58 6.83
C ALA A 220 24.26 -7.70 7.17
N LEU A 221 24.63 -8.58 8.11
CA LEU A 221 26.02 -8.87 8.47
C LEU A 221 26.80 -9.41 7.27
N ARG A 222 26.21 -10.38 6.56
CA ARG A 222 26.79 -10.93 5.32
C ARG A 222 26.99 -9.85 4.26
N ALA A 223 25.98 -8.99 4.05
CA ALA A 223 26.07 -7.90 3.08
C ALA A 223 27.16 -6.88 3.45
N ARG A 224 27.29 -6.55 4.73
CA ARG A 224 28.25 -5.55 5.22
C ARG A 224 29.72 -5.93 5.00
N LEU A 225 30.03 -7.21 4.88
CA LEU A 225 31.39 -7.65 4.51
C LEU A 225 31.75 -7.29 3.06
N TYR A 226 30.76 -7.22 2.17
CA TYR A 226 30.99 -6.71 0.80
C TYR A 226 31.20 -5.20 0.77
N ASP A 227 30.65 -4.44 1.73
CA ASP A 227 30.78 -2.98 1.77
C ASP A 227 32.24 -2.51 1.87
N GLU A 228 33.12 -3.31 2.49
CA GLU A 228 34.55 -3.01 2.54
C GLU A 228 35.19 -3.03 1.15
N GLN A 229 34.95 -4.09 0.38
CA GLN A 229 35.45 -4.20 -1.00
C GLN A 229 34.81 -3.17 -1.93
N ILE A 230 33.52 -2.88 -1.75
CA ILE A 230 32.82 -1.84 -2.51
C ILE A 230 33.43 -0.47 -2.21
N ARG A 231 33.78 -0.19 -0.95
CA ARG A 231 34.45 1.06 -0.55
C ARG A 231 35.82 1.19 -1.20
N GLU A 232 36.63 0.14 -1.18
CA GLU A 232 37.93 0.13 -1.87
C GLU A 232 37.78 0.33 -3.38
N PHE A 233 36.77 -0.30 -3.99
CA PHE A 233 36.44 -0.11 -5.40
C PHE A 233 36.06 1.34 -5.71
N ILE A 234 35.25 1.99 -4.86
CA ILE A 234 34.90 3.40 -5.01
C ILE A 234 36.16 4.27 -4.94
N TYR A 235 37.07 4.03 -3.99
CA TYR A 235 38.32 4.78 -3.90
C TYR A 235 39.23 4.59 -5.11
N LYS A 236 39.30 3.36 -5.63
CA LYS A 236 40.13 3.04 -6.81
C LYS A 236 39.64 3.73 -8.09
N ILE A 237 38.33 3.81 -8.28
CA ILE A 237 37.72 4.44 -9.46
C ILE A 237 37.66 5.97 -9.30
N GLY A 238 37.48 6.46 -8.08
CA GLY A 238 37.19 7.85 -7.77
C GLY A 238 35.68 8.12 -7.68
N ILE A 239 35.29 8.94 -6.71
CA ILE A 239 33.88 9.22 -6.42
C ILE A 239 33.18 9.94 -7.60
N GLU A 240 33.94 10.66 -8.42
CA GLU A 240 33.44 11.41 -9.58
C GLU A 240 33.08 10.50 -10.75
N ARG A 241 33.69 9.31 -10.83
CA ARG A 241 33.56 8.39 -11.98
C ARG A 241 32.83 7.10 -11.66
N ILE A 242 32.52 6.83 -10.39
CA ILE A 242 31.85 5.60 -9.98
C ILE A 242 30.47 5.44 -10.64
N SER A 243 29.72 6.53 -10.81
CA SER A 243 28.38 6.51 -11.41
C SER A 243 28.41 5.98 -12.83
N SER A 244 29.27 6.54 -13.69
CA SER A 244 29.44 6.06 -15.07
C SER A 244 30.03 4.65 -15.12
N ARG A 245 31.00 4.34 -14.24
CA ARG A 245 31.62 3.00 -14.19
C ARG A 245 30.64 1.88 -13.85
N VAL A 246 29.63 2.15 -13.01
CA VAL A 246 28.68 1.12 -12.55
C VAL A 246 27.40 1.09 -13.38
N ALA A 247 26.86 2.25 -13.75
CA ALA A 247 25.55 2.33 -14.42
C ALA A 247 25.63 2.24 -15.95
N ASN A 248 26.69 2.76 -16.56
CA ASN A 248 26.78 2.93 -18.02
C ASN A 248 28.20 2.71 -18.54
N SER A 249 28.73 1.50 -18.33
CA SER A 249 30.08 1.11 -18.78
C SER A 249 30.02 -0.06 -19.74
N SER A 250 30.84 0.00 -20.79
CA SER A 250 31.08 -1.09 -21.75
C SER A 250 32.00 -2.18 -21.20
N GLU A 251 32.68 -1.96 -20.07
CA GLU A 251 33.59 -2.92 -19.42
C GLU A 251 32.86 -4.03 -18.66
N GLY A 252 31.53 -4.02 -18.65
CA GLY A 252 30.70 -4.94 -17.89
C GLY A 252 30.65 -4.63 -16.39
N LYS A 253 29.83 -5.41 -15.67
CA LYS A 253 29.63 -5.24 -14.23
C LYS A 253 30.91 -5.60 -13.46
N PRO A 254 31.32 -4.79 -12.47
CA PRO A 254 32.48 -5.11 -11.65
C PRO A 254 32.27 -6.46 -10.93
N GLN A 255 33.32 -7.26 -10.89
CA GLN A 255 33.34 -8.54 -10.20
C GLN A 255 34.08 -8.39 -8.88
N PHE A 256 33.51 -8.94 -7.82
CA PHE A 256 34.06 -8.87 -6.47
C PHE A 256 34.42 -10.28 -6.00
N PRO A 257 35.64 -10.51 -5.49
CA PRO A 257 35.99 -11.79 -4.90
C PRO A 257 35.19 -12.00 -3.61
N LYS A 258 34.90 -13.25 -3.27
CA LYS A 258 34.24 -13.61 -2.01
C LYS A 258 35.04 -13.04 -0.81
N PRO A 259 34.44 -12.23 0.07
CA PRO A 259 35.10 -11.73 1.28
C PRO A 259 35.52 -12.85 2.24
N ASP A 260 36.36 -12.50 3.22
CA ASP A 260 36.63 -13.40 4.35
C ASP A 260 35.40 -13.47 5.28
N PHE A 261 34.76 -14.65 5.30
CA PHE A 261 33.64 -14.96 6.19
C PHE A 261 34.09 -15.70 7.46
N SER A 262 35.36 -15.60 7.87
CA SER A 262 35.82 -16.18 9.13
C SER A 262 34.95 -15.75 10.32
N LEU A 263 34.76 -16.66 11.28
CA LEU A 263 33.95 -16.40 12.48
C LEU A 263 34.42 -15.14 13.23
N SER A 264 35.74 -14.92 13.32
CA SER A 264 36.33 -13.72 13.92
C SER A 264 35.85 -12.45 13.22
N ARG A 265 35.85 -12.43 11.89
CA ARG A 265 35.43 -11.26 11.11
C ARG A 265 33.93 -10.99 11.23
N LEU A 266 33.12 -12.06 11.23
CA LEU A 266 31.68 -11.97 11.45
C LEU A 266 31.34 -11.43 12.84
N ILE A 267 32.04 -11.88 13.89
CA ILE A 267 31.83 -11.36 15.25
C ILE A 267 32.26 -9.89 15.36
N GLU A 268 33.39 -9.52 14.75
CA GLU A 268 33.85 -8.12 14.72
C GLU A 268 32.78 -7.19 14.12
N PHE A 269 32.31 -7.51 12.91
CA PHE A 269 31.29 -6.71 12.22
C PHE A 269 29.93 -6.75 12.94
N GLY A 270 29.56 -7.92 13.48
CA GLY A 270 28.32 -8.06 14.25
C GLY A 270 28.31 -7.19 15.50
N ASN A 271 29.45 -7.05 16.18
CA ASN A 271 29.61 -6.15 17.31
C ASN A 271 29.49 -4.68 16.90
N LEU A 272 30.13 -4.28 15.80
CA LEU A 272 30.02 -2.92 15.26
C LEU A 272 28.56 -2.57 14.91
N MET A 273 27.86 -3.47 14.22
CA MET A 273 26.45 -3.29 13.86
C MET A 273 25.55 -3.22 15.11
N SER A 274 25.79 -4.08 16.10
CA SER A 274 25.02 -4.08 17.35
C SER A 274 25.23 -2.77 18.13
N GLN A 275 26.46 -2.24 18.16
CA GLN A 275 26.75 -0.94 18.77
C GLN A 275 26.08 0.22 18.04
N GLU A 276 26.05 0.19 16.70
CA GLU A 276 25.32 1.19 15.90
C GLU A 276 23.82 1.18 16.18
N GLN A 277 23.19 -0.01 16.23
CA GLN A 277 21.78 -0.14 16.59
C GLN A 277 21.51 0.42 18.00
N GLN A 278 22.37 0.10 18.98
CA GLN A 278 22.27 0.65 20.34
C GLN A 278 22.41 2.17 20.35
N ARG A 279 23.29 2.74 19.53
CA ARG A 279 23.43 4.20 19.39
C ARG A 279 22.16 4.83 18.84
N VAL A 280 21.58 4.29 17.77
CA VAL A 280 20.32 4.80 17.20
C VAL A 280 19.17 4.73 18.22
N GLN A 281 19.12 3.67 19.02
CA GLN A 281 18.14 3.54 20.10
C GLN A 281 18.36 4.56 21.23
N LYS A 282 19.62 4.80 21.62
CA LYS A 282 20.00 5.73 22.69
C LYS A 282 19.87 7.19 22.29
N THR A 283 20.23 7.56 21.05
CA THR A 283 20.10 8.93 20.58
C THR A 283 18.64 9.35 20.52
N GLY A 284 17.70 8.41 20.39
CA GLY A 284 16.29 8.65 20.66
C GLY A 284 15.64 9.74 19.80
N LEU A 285 16.35 10.29 18.81
CA LEU A 285 15.95 11.48 18.04
C LEU A 285 14.59 11.31 17.39
N ALA A 286 14.22 10.09 16.99
CA ALA A 286 12.87 9.80 16.50
C ALA A 286 11.80 9.82 17.60
N LYS A 287 12.09 9.35 18.82
CA LYS A 287 11.15 9.43 19.96
C LYS A 287 11.02 10.87 20.44
N GLU A 288 12.11 11.62 20.49
CA GLU A 288 12.14 13.02 20.91
C GLU A 288 11.46 13.93 19.86
N TYR A 289 11.75 13.75 18.57
CA TYR A 289 11.07 14.44 17.47
C TYR A 289 9.56 14.12 17.41
N ASN A 290 9.18 12.84 17.55
CA ASN A 290 7.77 12.46 17.62
C ASN A 290 7.09 12.98 18.91
N GLN A 291 7.82 13.14 20.02
CA GLN A 291 7.31 13.80 21.23
C GLN A 291 7.15 15.32 21.04
N VAL A 292 8.07 15.99 20.34
CA VAL A 292 7.96 17.43 20.03
C VAL A 292 6.79 17.72 19.09
N LEU A 293 6.54 16.87 18.09
CA LEU A 293 5.33 16.93 17.26
C LEU A 293 4.04 16.71 18.08
N ARG A 294 4.09 15.90 19.15
CA ARG A 294 2.97 15.73 20.10
C ARG A 294 2.73 16.97 20.96
N SER A 295 3.79 17.69 21.36
CA SER A 295 3.68 18.92 22.15
C SER A 295 3.14 20.10 21.35
N ASN A 296 3.43 20.19 20.06
CA ASN A 296 2.98 21.29 19.21
C ASN A 296 1.54 21.15 18.67
N ASN A 297 0.88 20.00 18.89
CA ASN A 297 -0.51 19.75 18.46
C ASN A 297 -1.53 19.72 19.62
N GLN A 298 -1.18 20.24 20.80
CA GLN A 298 -2.18 20.56 21.82
C GLN A 298 -2.76 21.96 21.53
N PRO A 299 -4.06 22.11 21.24
CA PRO A 299 -4.67 23.44 21.21
C PRO A 299 -4.58 24.06 22.60
N ALA A 300 -4.01 25.26 22.67
CA ALA A 300 -3.94 26.05 23.88
C ALA A 300 -5.35 26.37 24.39
N ASN A 301 -5.81 25.66 25.41
CA ASN A 301 -6.99 26.08 26.15
C ASN A 301 -6.63 27.33 26.96
N GLN A 302 -7.21 28.45 26.53
CA GLN A 302 -7.09 29.74 27.17
C GLN A 302 -7.62 29.68 28.60
N SER A 303 -6.73 29.96 29.55
CA SER A 303 -7.07 30.42 30.88
C SER A 303 -7.49 31.90 30.83
N GLY A 304 -8.68 32.23 31.32
CA GLY A 304 -9.08 33.62 31.56
C GLY A 304 -10.56 33.82 31.91
N ASN A 305 -10.96 33.55 33.17
CA ASN A 305 -11.65 34.51 34.05
C ASN A 305 -12.27 33.82 35.28
N GLN A 306 -11.85 34.28 36.47
CA GLN A 306 -12.65 34.18 37.70
C GLN A 306 -13.81 35.19 37.64
N PRO A 307 -14.89 35.00 38.43
CA PRO A 307 -14.90 35.61 39.77
C PRO A 307 -15.36 34.69 40.91
N SER A 308 -14.80 34.97 42.08
CA SER A 308 -15.11 34.42 43.40
C SER A 308 -16.53 34.77 43.89
N SER A 309 -17.17 33.88 44.68
CA SER A 309 -17.27 34.04 46.14
C SER A 309 -18.38 33.21 46.83
N TYR A 310 -18.07 32.79 48.07
CA TYR A 310 -18.91 32.33 49.19
C TYR A 310 -19.44 30.87 49.29
N GLN A 311 -18.87 30.19 50.30
CA GLN A 311 -19.25 28.98 51.05
C GLN A 311 -20.59 29.13 51.85
N PRO A 312 -21.03 28.16 52.69
CA PRO A 312 -20.93 26.68 52.70
C PRO A 312 -22.30 26.00 53.03
N ALA A 313 -22.38 24.65 53.02
CA ALA A 313 -22.79 23.84 54.20
C ALA A 313 -23.13 22.37 53.88
N ASN A 314 -22.62 21.53 54.78
CA ASN A 314 -22.86 20.11 55.06
C ASN A 314 -24.30 19.57 54.93
N GLN A 315 -24.42 18.29 54.57
CA GLN A 315 -25.05 17.18 55.35
C GLN A 315 -25.29 15.98 54.39
N SER A 316 -24.53 14.88 54.49
CA SER A 316 -24.84 13.65 55.25
C SER A 316 -26.22 13.03 54.97
N GLY A 317 -26.25 11.79 54.46
CA GLY A 317 -27.36 10.86 54.73
C GLY A 317 -27.77 9.90 53.61
N ASN A 318 -27.38 8.64 53.78
CA ASN A 318 -28.13 7.40 53.56
C ASN A 318 -28.69 6.96 52.17
N GLN A 319 -28.35 5.71 51.87
CA GLN A 319 -28.97 4.73 50.97
C GLN A 319 -30.47 4.42 51.30
N PRO A 320 -31.09 3.34 50.76
CA PRO A 320 -31.48 3.03 49.38
C PRO A 320 -33.00 2.67 49.33
N SER A 321 -33.55 2.31 48.15
CA SER A 321 -34.65 1.33 47.94
C SER A 321 -35.32 1.57 46.58
N SER A 322 -35.16 0.68 45.60
CA SER A 322 -35.98 -0.51 45.31
C SER A 322 -37.42 -0.17 44.88
N TYR A 323 -37.79 -0.47 43.62
CA TYR A 323 -39.05 -1.13 43.22
C TYR A 323 -39.04 -1.44 41.71
N GLN A 324 -39.06 -2.73 41.39
CA GLN A 324 -39.66 -3.38 40.21
C GLN A 324 -40.94 -4.10 40.72
N PRO A 325 -41.79 -4.79 39.93
CA PRO A 325 -42.06 -4.83 38.48
C PRO A 325 -43.58 -4.88 38.12
N ALA A 326 -43.95 -4.95 36.83
CA ALA A 326 -45.06 -5.75 36.21
C ALA A 326 -45.36 -5.24 34.77
N ASN A 327 -45.17 -6.04 33.71
CA ASN A 327 -46.17 -6.90 33.00
C ASN A 327 -47.36 -6.09 32.40
N GLN A 328 -47.80 -6.21 31.14
CA GLN A 328 -47.90 -7.35 30.22
C GLN A 328 -48.44 -6.86 28.83
N SER A 329 -48.23 -7.67 27.77
CA SER A 329 -49.05 -7.84 26.53
C SER A 329 -49.32 -6.61 25.62
N GLY A 330 -49.30 -6.62 24.29
CA GLY A 330 -49.48 -7.65 23.26
C GLY A 330 -50.27 -7.02 22.08
N ASN A 331 -50.01 -7.47 20.85
CA ASN A 331 -50.72 -7.23 19.57
C ASN A 331 -50.22 -6.13 18.60
N GLN A 332 -49.63 -6.61 17.49
CA GLN A 332 -49.75 -6.13 16.11
C GLN A 332 -50.91 -6.90 15.40
N PRO A 333 -51.24 -6.69 14.10
CA PRO A 333 -50.94 -5.60 13.16
C PRO A 333 -52.20 -5.08 12.40
N SER A 334 -52.08 -3.99 11.62
CA SER A 334 -53.04 -3.68 10.56
C SER A 334 -52.39 -3.09 9.31
N SER A 335 -52.76 -3.71 8.20
CA SER A 335 -52.47 -3.50 6.78
C SER A 335 -53.15 -2.27 6.17
N TYR A 336 -52.55 -1.68 5.13
CA TYR A 336 -53.29 -1.02 4.05
C TYR A 336 -52.74 -1.39 2.67
N GLN A 337 -53.65 -1.86 1.82
CA GLN A 337 -53.54 -2.11 0.38
C GLN A 337 -54.46 -1.12 -0.36
N SER A 338 -54.04 -0.63 -1.54
CA SER A 338 -54.86 -0.32 -2.73
C SER A 338 -53.92 0.06 -3.88
N LYS A 339 -53.76 -0.74 -4.95
CA LYS A 339 -54.56 -0.92 -6.20
C LYS A 339 -54.37 0.15 -7.29
N ASN A 340 -53.67 -0.28 -8.35
CA ASN A 340 -53.89 -0.17 -9.82
C ASN A 340 -54.30 1.14 -10.51
N GLN A 341 -53.55 1.52 -11.58
CA GLN A 341 -53.94 1.54 -13.02
C GLN A 341 -52.85 2.26 -13.85
N SER A 342 -52.08 1.58 -14.70
CA SER A 342 -52.25 1.32 -16.15
C SER A 342 -51.93 2.50 -17.10
N GLY A 343 -50.99 2.30 -18.02
CA GLY A 343 -50.73 3.17 -19.17
C GLY A 343 -49.55 2.69 -20.04
N ASN A 344 -49.86 1.88 -21.05
CA ASN A 344 -48.98 1.44 -22.15
C ASN A 344 -48.30 2.61 -22.89
N GLN A 345 -47.07 2.40 -23.40
CA GLN A 345 -46.83 2.36 -24.85
C GLN A 345 -45.44 1.84 -25.21
N SER A 346 -45.47 0.87 -26.13
CA SER A 346 -44.39 0.15 -26.77
C SER A 346 -43.76 0.98 -27.91
N SER A 347 -42.48 0.79 -28.20
CA SER A 347 -42.00 0.77 -29.59
C SER A 347 -40.71 -0.03 -29.73
N SER A 348 -40.89 -1.22 -30.28
CA SER A 348 -39.91 -2.10 -30.91
C SER A 348 -39.30 -1.45 -32.16
N TYR A 349 -38.01 -1.64 -32.45
CA TYR A 349 -37.50 -1.91 -33.81
C TYR A 349 -36.03 -2.38 -33.77
N GLN A 350 -35.83 -3.63 -34.18
CA GLN A 350 -34.65 -4.19 -34.87
C GLN A 350 -35.25 -4.94 -36.08
N PRO A 351 -34.59 -5.06 -37.26
CA PRO A 351 -33.42 -5.94 -37.36
C PRO A 351 -32.35 -5.65 -38.46
N ALA A 352 -31.20 -6.29 -38.24
CA ALA A 352 -30.29 -7.01 -39.16
C ALA A 352 -29.76 -6.38 -40.47
N ASN A 353 -28.43 -6.46 -40.65
CA ASN A 353 -27.86 -7.27 -41.73
C ASN A 353 -26.41 -7.72 -41.43
N GLN A 354 -26.17 -8.99 -41.73
CA GLN A 354 -24.88 -9.69 -41.76
C GLN A 354 -24.18 -9.45 -43.11
N LEU A 355 -22.84 -9.49 -43.16
CA LEU A 355 -22.06 -10.15 -44.22
C LEU A 355 -20.58 -10.23 -43.84
N SER A 356 -19.91 -11.20 -44.44
CA SER A 356 -18.79 -11.98 -43.92
C SER A 356 -17.46 -11.74 -44.64
N SER A 357 -16.38 -12.20 -43.97
CA SER A 357 -15.23 -12.96 -44.51
C SER A 357 -14.16 -12.31 -45.43
N THR A 358 -12.93 -12.35 -44.90
CA THR A 358 -11.65 -12.85 -45.46
C THR A 358 -10.81 -12.06 -46.49
N GLU A 359 -9.49 -12.01 -46.20
CA GLU A 359 -8.27 -12.15 -47.06
C GLU A 359 -7.19 -11.08 -46.74
N ARG A 360 -6.07 -11.45 -46.09
CA ARG A 360 -4.77 -11.96 -46.59
C ARG A 360 -3.77 -10.88 -47.05
N GLU A 361 -2.65 -10.84 -46.32
CA GLU A 361 -1.25 -10.62 -46.71
C GLU A 361 -0.89 -9.67 -47.88
N ALA A 362 -0.02 -8.68 -47.61
CA ALA A 362 1.14 -8.40 -48.47
C ALA A 362 2.23 -7.56 -47.76
N LYS A 363 3.46 -8.08 -47.87
CA LYS A 363 4.75 -7.50 -47.50
C LYS A 363 5.10 -6.27 -48.35
N LYS A 364 5.91 -5.33 -47.80
CA LYS A 364 7.25 -5.00 -48.32
C LYS A 364 8.01 -4.01 -47.43
N ALA A 365 9.26 -4.37 -47.16
CA ALA A 365 10.33 -3.54 -46.62
C ALA A 365 10.96 -2.66 -47.72
N VAL A 366 12.06 -1.97 -47.35
CA VAL A 366 12.97 -1.09 -48.13
C VAL A 366 12.65 0.40 -47.85
N ASP A 367 13.54 1.29 -47.40
CA ASP A 367 15.01 1.30 -47.38
C ASP A 367 15.61 2.20 -46.27
N ARG A 368 16.94 2.09 -46.20
CA ARG A 368 17.98 2.58 -45.29
C ARG A 368 18.41 4.05 -45.49
N ASN A 369 19.11 4.57 -44.46
CA ASN A 369 20.11 5.67 -44.38
C ASN A 369 19.64 6.88 -43.54
N GLU A 370 20.13 7.01 -42.30
CA GLU A 370 21.38 7.71 -41.87
C GLU A 370 21.34 9.23 -42.11
N ILE A 371 21.38 10.02 -41.03
CA ILE A 371 22.43 11.02 -40.70
C ILE A 371 22.09 11.69 -39.35
N ALA A 372 23.15 11.92 -38.58
CA ALA A 372 23.25 12.47 -37.22
C ALA A 372 22.68 13.88 -37.00
N ASN A 373 22.28 14.18 -35.77
CA ASN A 373 22.81 15.26 -34.90
C ASN A 373 21.81 15.60 -33.76
N ASP A 374 22.25 15.41 -32.52
CA ASP A 374 21.85 16.22 -31.34
C ASP A 374 22.71 17.53 -31.39
N PRO A 375 22.44 18.65 -30.69
CA PRO A 375 21.57 18.78 -29.52
C PRO A 375 20.82 20.14 -29.32
N THR A 376 20.09 20.21 -28.20
CA THR A 376 19.65 21.42 -27.45
C THR A 376 18.58 22.34 -28.06
N HIS A 377 17.42 22.43 -27.40
CA HIS A 377 16.57 23.62 -27.45
C HIS A 377 16.30 24.17 -26.05
N VAL A 378 16.92 25.32 -25.80
CA VAL A 378 16.68 26.27 -24.72
C VAL A 378 15.35 26.96 -25.04
N ALA A 379 14.36 26.91 -24.16
CA ALA A 379 13.11 27.65 -24.33
C ALA A 379 13.26 29.06 -23.72
N ALA A 380 13.16 30.07 -24.57
CA ALA A 380 13.18 31.49 -24.24
C ALA A 380 11.87 31.92 -23.57
N TYR A 381 11.97 32.73 -22.51
CA TYR A 381 10.84 33.43 -21.91
C TYR A 381 10.51 34.68 -22.74
N GLN A 382 9.31 34.76 -23.30
CA GLN A 382 8.74 36.00 -23.83
C GLN A 382 7.93 36.68 -22.72
N GLN A 383 8.31 37.93 -22.41
CA GLN A 383 7.55 38.82 -21.53
C GLN A 383 6.36 39.40 -22.30
N VAL A 384 5.16 39.35 -21.72
CA VAL A 384 3.98 40.09 -22.20
C VAL A 384 3.55 41.09 -21.14
N THR A 385 3.46 42.35 -21.55
CA THR A 385 3.12 43.54 -20.77
C THR A 385 1.64 43.64 -20.43
N HIS A 386 1.32 44.11 -19.22
CA HIS A 386 -0.04 44.35 -18.72
C HIS A 386 -0.77 45.51 -19.42
N THR A 387 -2.02 45.26 -19.83
CA THR A 387 -3.07 46.28 -19.94
C THR A 387 -4.31 45.79 -19.19
N GLY A 388 -4.78 46.60 -18.24
CA GLY A 388 -5.94 46.26 -17.40
C GLY A 388 -7.26 46.42 -18.15
N ASN A 389 -8.12 45.41 -18.03
CA ASN A 389 -9.56 45.54 -18.22
C ASN A 389 -10.26 44.41 -17.45
N GLY A 390 -11.26 44.76 -16.64
CA GLY A 390 -11.98 43.81 -15.80
C GLY A 390 -12.74 42.77 -16.63
N HIS A 391 -12.52 41.49 -16.33
CA HIS A 391 -13.24 40.38 -16.92
C HIS A 391 -14.05 39.63 -15.86
N ASN A 392 -15.36 39.52 -16.10
CA ASN A 392 -16.21 38.48 -15.51
C ASN A 392 -15.68 37.12 -15.98
N SER A 393 -15.09 36.36 -15.07
CA SER A 393 -14.49 35.05 -15.36
C SER A 393 -15.53 34.04 -15.87
N GLN A 394 -15.22 33.33 -16.95
CA GLN A 394 -16.06 32.25 -17.53
C GLN A 394 -15.89 30.90 -16.79
N LEU A 395 -15.07 30.87 -15.74
CA LEU A 395 -14.78 29.70 -14.94
C LEU A 395 -15.93 29.39 -13.96
N SER A 396 -16.20 28.11 -13.74
CA SER A 396 -17.18 27.68 -12.72
C SER A 396 -16.71 28.08 -11.32
N ALA A 397 -17.66 28.38 -10.43
CA ALA A 397 -17.36 28.79 -9.05
C ALA A 397 -16.49 27.75 -8.30
N GLU A 398 -16.67 26.46 -8.58
CA GLU A 398 -15.90 25.37 -7.99
C GLU A 398 -14.42 25.39 -8.43
N VAL A 399 -14.15 25.71 -9.70
CA VAL A 399 -12.77 25.82 -10.22
C VAL A 399 -12.07 27.06 -9.64
N MET A 400 -12.82 28.16 -9.48
CA MET A 400 -12.31 29.38 -8.84
C MET A 400 -11.94 29.14 -7.38
N GLU A 401 -12.78 28.41 -6.63
CA GLU A 401 -12.50 28.06 -5.24
C GLU A 401 -11.24 27.18 -5.12
N GLN A 402 -11.07 26.19 -6.00
CA GLN A 402 -9.87 25.34 -6.03
C GLN A 402 -8.60 26.13 -6.37
N LEU A 403 -8.67 27.06 -7.32
CA LEU A 403 -7.56 27.95 -7.65
C LEU A 403 -7.19 28.83 -6.46
N GLN A 404 -8.20 29.42 -5.79
CA GLN A 404 -7.98 30.26 -4.61
C GLN A 404 -7.38 29.49 -3.43
N GLN A 405 -7.80 28.24 -3.19
CA GLN A 405 -7.21 27.39 -2.15
C GLN A 405 -5.71 27.14 -2.39
N ILE A 406 -5.31 26.90 -3.65
CA ILE A 406 -3.90 26.67 -4.00
C ILE A 406 -3.07 27.96 -3.82
N VAL A 407 -3.60 29.09 -4.28
CA VAL A 407 -2.96 30.42 -4.19
C VAL A 407 -2.85 30.87 -2.72
N GLN A 408 -3.93 30.79 -1.94
CA GLN A 408 -3.92 31.15 -0.51
C GLN A 408 -3.05 30.23 0.33
N GLY A 409 -2.90 28.96 -0.09
CA GLY A 409 -1.95 28.02 0.51
C GLY A 409 -0.47 28.35 0.25
N GLY A 410 -0.17 29.38 -0.54
CA GLY A 410 1.19 29.77 -0.92
C GLY A 410 1.84 28.78 -1.90
N TYR A 411 1.06 27.90 -2.51
CA TYR A 411 1.57 26.88 -3.43
C TYR A 411 1.64 27.40 -4.86
N ARG A 412 2.68 27.00 -5.59
CA ARG A 412 2.81 27.31 -7.01
C ARG A 412 1.76 26.55 -7.79
N LEU A 413 1.02 27.23 -8.66
CA LEU A 413 0.00 26.60 -9.50
C LEU A 413 0.66 25.95 -10.71
N GLY A 414 0.36 24.67 -10.95
CA GLY A 414 0.63 23.96 -12.19
C GLY A 414 -0.68 23.66 -12.91
N ILE A 415 -0.73 23.88 -14.22
CA ILE A 415 -1.85 23.53 -15.08
C ILE A 415 -1.35 22.47 -16.05
N GLU A 416 -2.01 21.32 -16.10
CA GLU A 416 -1.63 20.23 -16.98
C GLU A 416 -2.82 19.71 -17.79
N TYR A 417 -2.55 19.20 -18.99
CA TYR A 417 -3.57 18.61 -19.86
C TYR A 417 -3.11 17.26 -20.42
N VAL A 418 -4.07 16.45 -20.88
CA VAL A 418 -3.79 15.16 -21.51
C VAL A 418 -4.95 14.67 -22.38
N ASP A 419 -4.62 14.11 -23.55
CA ASP A 419 -5.63 13.50 -24.44
C ASP A 419 -6.25 12.21 -23.87
N LYS A 420 -7.38 11.77 -24.45
CA LYS A 420 -8.11 10.55 -24.01
C LYS A 420 -7.24 9.28 -24.00
N ARG A 421 -6.19 9.20 -24.82
CA ARG A 421 -5.30 8.03 -24.92
C ARG A 421 -4.23 8.04 -23.82
N ARG A 422 -3.57 9.18 -23.63
CA ARG A 422 -2.49 9.38 -22.63
C ARG A 422 -3.01 9.48 -21.21
N PHE A 423 -4.29 9.82 -21.02
CA PHE A 423 -4.95 9.77 -19.72
C PHE A 423 -4.87 8.36 -19.09
N ARG A 424 -5.02 7.30 -19.91
CA ARG A 424 -4.92 5.90 -19.44
C ARG A 424 -3.54 5.50 -18.95
N THR A 425 -2.50 6.21 -19.38
CA THR A 425 -1.10 5.96 -19.01
C THR A 425 -0.57 6.99 -18.02
N ASN A 426 -1.44 7.86 -17.47
CA ASN A 426 -1.08 8.91 -16.51
C ASN A 426 0.09 9.83 -16.94
N SER A 427 0.24 10.07 -18.24
CA SER A 427 1.30 10.92 -18.79
C SER A 427 0.75 12.30 -19.14
N TRP A 428 0.86 13.23 -18.20
CA TRP A 428 0.33 14.60 -18.32
C TRP A 428 1.34 15.56 -18.94
N ILE A 429 0.85 16.56 -19.67
CA ILE A 429 1.67 17.59 -20.33
C ILE A 429 1.45 18.93 -19.61
N SER A 430 2.55 19.62 -19.30
CA SER A 430 2.49 20.92 -18.63
C SER A 430 2.02 22.01 -19.59
N CYS A 431 0.95 22.71 -19.21
CA CYS A 431 0.37 23.85 -19.91
C CYS A 431 1.00 25.16 -19.40
N ALA A 432 0.99 25.37 -18.08
CA ALA A 432 1.55 26.56 -17.44
C ALA A 432 1.98 26.26 -16.00
N SER A 433 2.93 27.05 -15.48
CA SER A 433 3.33 26.98 -14.07
C SER A 433 3.58 28.36 -13.48
N ILE A 434 2.67 28.80 -12.61
CA ILE A 434 2.50 30.20 -12.19
C ILE A 434 2.76 30.33 -10.69
N PRO A 435 3.56 31.34 -10.26
CA PRO A 435 3.78 31.64 -8.85
C PRO A 435 2.48 31.89 -8.07
N ALA A 436 2.50 31.55 -6.77
CA ALA A 436 1.33 31.61 -5.87
C ALA A 436 0.76 33.02 -5.64
N ASN A 437 1.43 34.08 -6.11
CA ASN A 437 1.08 35.48 -5.83
C ASN A 437 0.50 36.23 -7.04
N GLN A 438 0.20 35.53 -8.15
CA GLN A 438 -0.31 36.13 -9.38
C GLN A 438 -1.66 35.52 -9.78
N GLU A 439 -2.70 35.76 -8.96
CA GLU A 439 -4.06 35.19 -9.17
C GLU A 439 -4.65 35.58 -10.53
N SER A 440 -4.50 36.85 -10.95
CA SER A 440 -4.98 37.30 -12.26
C SER A 440 -4.30 36.58 -13.43
N GLU A 441 -3.02 36.28 -13.32
CA GLU A 441 -2.27 35.55 -14.34
C GLU A 441 -2.65 34.06 -14.35
N ALA A 442 -2.89 33.50 -13.17
CA ALA A 442 -3.39 32.14 -12.99
C ALA A 442 -4.75 31.92 -13.65
N ILE A 443 -5.68 32.87 -13.48
CA ILE A 443 -7.00 32.82 -14.12
C ILE A 443 -6.85 32.89 -15.65
N SER A 444 -6.09 33.85 -16.18
CA SER A 444 -5.92 34.01 -17.62
C SER A 444 -5.25 32.79 -18.28
N ALA A 445 -4.22 32.24 -17.64
CA ALA A 445 -3.55 31.04 -18.15
C ALA A 445 -4.44 29.79 -18.09
N LEU A 446 -5.30 29.69 -17.08
CA LEU A 446 -6.25 28.61 -16.97
C LEU A 446 -7.34 28.71 -18.04
N GLU A 447 -7.91 29.88 -18.24
CA GLU A 447 -8.90 30.12 -19.31
C GLU A 447 -8.29 29.82 -20.69
N ALA A 448 -7.05 30.25 -20.95
CA ALA A 448 -6.33 29.93 -22.17
C ALA A 448 -6.15 28.42 -22.36
N CYS A 449 -5.71 27.72 -21.31
CA CYS A 449 -5.49 26.27 -21.36
C CYS A 449 -6.79 25.49 -21.61
N LEU A 450 -7.88 25.87 -20.94
CA LEU A 450 -9.19 25.26 -21.13
C LEU A 450 -9.77 25.51 -22.52
N HIS A 451 -9.49 26.68 -23.10
CA HIS A 451 -9.91 27.00 -24.46
C HIS A 451 -9.13 26.19 -25.50
N GLU A 452 -7.80 26.15 -25.39
CA GLU A 452 -6.92 25.42 -26.31
C GLU A 452 -7.11 23.89 -26.21
N HIS A 453 -7.38 23.39 -25.01
CA HIS A 453 -7.52 21.96 -24.70
C HIS A 453 -8.94 21.55 -24.33
N SER A 454 -9.94 22.15 -24.98
CA SER A 454 -11.36 21.86 -24.74
C SER A 454 -11.77 20.40 -25.02
N GLY A 455 -10.98 19.69 -25.84
CA GLY A 455 -11.14 18.26 -26.18
C GLY A 455 -10.34 17.28 -25.32
N ASP A 456 -9.59 17.78 -24.34
CA ASP A 456 -8.67 17.00 -23.49
C ASP A 456 -9.08 17.04 -22.01
N TYR A 457 -8.45 16.23 -21.17
CA TYR A 457 -8.55 16.36 -19.72
C TYR A 457 -7.63 17.49 -19.26
N VAL A 458 -8.09 18.38 -18.38
CA VAL A 458 -7.27 19.44 -17.79
C VAL A 458 -7.34 19.36 -16.27
N ARG A 459 -6.20 19.53 -15.60
CA ARG A 459 -6.08 19.49 -14.13
C ARG A 459 -5.28 20.67 -13.58
N LEU A 460 -5.58 21.03 -12.34
CA LEU A 460 -4.81 21.94 -11.50
C LEU A 460 -3.93 21.17 -10.53
N ILE A 461 -2.75 21.72 -10.27
CA ILE A 461 -1.77 21.16 -9.35
C ILE A 461 -1.28 22.26 -8.41
N GLY A 462 -1.30 22.01 -7.10
CA GLY A 462 -0.58 22.82 -6.12
C GLY A 462 0.81 22.23 -5.90
N ILE A 463 1.86 23.02 -6.08
CA ILE A 463 3.25 22.60 -5.89
C ILE A 463 3.84 23.38 -4.70
N ASP A 464 4.22 22.65 -3.65
CA ASP A 464 4.96 23.21 -2.53
C ASP A 464 6.40 23.52 -2.95
N GLN A 465 6.77 24.79 -2.87
CA GLN A 465 8.09 25.27 -3.29
C GLN A 465 9.22 24.82 -2.35
N ASN A 466 8.91 24.54 -1.07
CA ASN A 466 9.90 24.12 -0.08
C ASN A 466 10.27 22.65 -0.26
N SER A 467 9.25 21.79 -0.38
CA SER A 467 9.46 20.34 -0.54
C SER A 467 9.60 19.90 -2.00
N LYS A 468 9.32 20.78 -2.97
CA LYS A 468 9.23 20.49 -4.41
C LYS A 468 8.27 19.33 -4.72
N ARG A 469 7.19 19.19 -3.93
CA ARG A 469 6.19 18.13 -4.08
C ARG A 469 4.85 18.70 -4.52
N ARG A 470 4.07 17.86 -5.20
CA ARG A 470 2.68 18.14 -5.53
C ARG A 470 1.83 17.84 -4.29
N VAL A 471 1.05 18.82 -3.87
CA VAL A 471 0.25 18.78 -2.64
C VAL A 471 -1.25 18.80 -2.92
N VAL A 472 -1.65 19.26 -4.10
CA VAL A 472 -3.03 19.25 -4.59
C VAL A 472 -3.01 18.81 -6.05
N GLU A 473 -3.89 17.89 -6.45
CA GLU A 473 -4.12 17.52 -7.85
C GLU A 473 -5.63 17.37 -8.07
N SER A 474 -6.23 18.19 -8.94
CA SER A 474 -7.67 18.18 -9.20
C SER A 474 -7.96 18.29 -10.69
N ILE A 475 -8.75 17.36 -11.25
CA ILE A 475 -9.19 17.40 -12.65
C ILE A 475 -10.39 18.35 -12.74
N ILE A 476 -10.21 19.46 -13.46
CA ILE A 476 -11.19 20.54 -13.57
C ILE A 476 -11.96 20.53 -14.90
N HIS A 477 -11.46 19.80 -15.91
CA HIS A 477 -12.16 19.61 -17.17
C HIS A 477 -12.02 18.18 -17.67
N ARG A 478 -13.13 17.64 -18.18
CA ARG A 478 -13.19 16.33 -18.81
C ARG A 478 -13.82 16.49 -20.19
N PRO A 479 -13.22 15.90 -21.24
CA PRO A 479 -13.75 16.05 -22.58
C PRO A 479 -15.08 15.31 -22.70
N LYS A 480 -16.06 15.94 -23.36
CA LYS A 480 -17.35 15.30 -23.66
C LYS A 480 -17.08 14.08 -24.57
N SER A 481 -17.82 12.99 -24.31
CA SER A 481 -17.56 11.66 -24.90
C SER A 481 -17.60 11.68 -26.42
#